data_AF-A0A4S2KH62-F1
#
_entry.id   AF-A0A4S2KH62-F1
#
_cell.length_a   1.000
_cell.length_b   1.000
_cell.length_c   1.000
_cell.angle_alpha   90.00
_cell.angle_beta   90.00
_cell.angle_gamma   90.00
#
_symmetry.space_group_name_H-M   'P 1'
#
loop_
_entity.id
_entity.type
_entity.pdbx_description
1 polymer ?
#
loop_
_entity_poly.entity_id
_entity_poly.type
_entity_poly.pdbx_seq_one_letter_code
_entity_poly.pdbx_strand_id
1 'polypeptide(L)' 'MTICVMLITLSLLEGFLTRRIPEYDLCIENCGDPLLEDPVELHKVFVCSDKCNEDELKRCKGSSKRFTSLVQRKIKNVV' A
#
# COMPACT_ATOMS: atom_id res chain seq x y z
N MET A 1 4.83 -13.09 -35.31
CA MET A 1 3.82 -12.12 -34.77
C MET A 1 3.01 -12.76 -33.64
N THR A 2 2.34 -13.89 -33.86
CA THR A 2 1.54 -14.60 -32.83
C THR A 2 2.35 -15.00 -31.58
N ILE A 3 3.55 -15.58 -31.75
CA ILE A 3 4.42 -15.97 -30.63
C ILE A 3 4.80 -14.75 -29.77
N CYS A 4 5.11 -13.61 -30.39
CA CYS A 4 5.44 -12.38 -29.68
C CYS A 4 4.26 -11.85 -28.85
N VAL A 5 3.04 -11.92 -29.40
CA VAL A 5 1.83 -11.51 -28.70
C VAL A 5 1.59 -12.36 -27.45
N MET A 6 1.77 -13.68 -27.55
CA MET A 6 1.59 -14.61 -26.42
C MET A 6 2.57 -14.30 -25.27
N LEU A 7 3.84 -14.05 -25.60
CA LEU A 7 4.86 -13.71 -24.60
C LEU A 7 4.53 -12.40 -23.87
N ILE A 8 4.11 -11.37 -24.60
CA ILE A 8 3.72 -10.09 -24.01
C ILE A 8 2.53 -10.27 -23.06
N THR A 9 1.52 -11.04 -23.45
CA THR A 9 0.35 -11.29 -22.59
C THR A 9 0.69 -12.08 -21.33
N LEU A 10 1.63 -13.03 -21.41
CA LEU A 10 2.08 -13.80 -20.24
C LEU A 10 2.86 -12.92 -19.27
N SER A 11 3.79 -12.09 -19.77
CA SER A 11 4.54 -11.15 -18.92
C SER A 11 3.64 -10.12 -18.24
N LEU A 12 2.60 -9.64 -18.94
CA LEU A 12 1.61 -8.72 -18.36
C LEU A 12 0.76 -9.41 -17.29
N LEU A 13 0.36 -10.67 -17.52
CA LEU A 13 -0.42 -11.45 -16.57
C LEU A 13 0.37 -11.74 -15.29
N GLU A 14 1.64 -12.11 -15.40
CA GLU A 14 2.54 -12.29 -14.25
C GLU A 14 2.72 -10.99 -13.46
N GLY A 15 2.89 -9.86 -14.13
CA GLY A 15 2.97 -8.54 -13.49
C GLY A 15 1.70 -8.13 -12.75
N PHE A 16 0.52 -8.56 -13.24
CA PHE A 16 -0.75 -8.29 -12.58
C PHE A 16 -0.97 -9.19 -11.35
N LEU A 17 -0.67 -10.49 -11.48
CA LEU A 17 -0.84 -11.47 -10.41
C LEU A 17 0.17 -11.31 -9.26
N THR A 18 1.36 -10.78 -9.52
CA THR A 18 2.38 -10.52 -8.50
C THR A 18 2.16 -9.23 -7.72
N ARG A 19 1.17 -8.42 -8.11
CA ARG A 19 0.84 -7.19 -7.40
C ARG A 19 0.16 -7.55 -6.08
N ARG A 20 0.97 -7.67 -5.01
CA ARG A 20 0.44 -7.84 -3.66
C ARG A 20 -0.52 -6.70 -3.34
N ILE A 21 -1.66 -7.05 -2.76
CA ILE A 21 -2.57 -6.08 -2.16
C ILE A 21 -1.78 -5.30 -1.11
N PRO A 22 -1.78 -3.96 -1.15
CA PRO A 22 -1.15 -3.14 -0.12
C PRO A 22 -1.62 -3.53 1.29
N GLU A 23 -0.69 -3.55 2.25
CA GLU A 23 -1.01 -3.87 3.65
C GLU A 23 -2.09 -2.95 4.24
N TYR A 24 -2.15 -1.70 3.78
CA TYR A 24 -3.19 -0.74 4.15
C TYR A 24 -4.59 -1.19 3.72
N ASP A 25 -4.75 -1.66 2.48
CA ASP A 25 -6.07 -2.06 1.96
C ASP A 25 -6.59 -3.29 2.72
N LEU A 26 -5.70 -4.25 3.02
CA LEU A 26 -6.00 -5.39 3.90
C LEU A 26 -6.38 -4.96 5.33
N CYS A 27 -5.75 -3.90 5.86
CA CYS A 27 -6.06 -3.37 7.19
C CYS A 27 -7.49 -2.80 7.24
N ILE A 28 -7.85 -2.00 6.24
CA ILE A 28 -9.18 -1.38 6.13
C ILE A 28 -10.26 -2.45 5.93
N GLU A 29 -10.04 -3.43 5.05
CA GLU A 29 -11.00 -4.51 4.80
C GLU A 29 -11.30 -5.33 6.07
N ASN A 30 -10.29 -5.54 6.92
CA ASN A 30 -10.44 -6.25 8.20
C ASN A 30 -11.17 -5.45 9.28
N CYS A 31 -11.38 -4.13 9.11
CA CYS A 31 -12.07 -3.31 10.10
C CYS A 31 -13.59 -3.52 10.10
N GLY A 32 -14.16 -4.05 9.03
CA GLY A 32 -15.60 -4.31 8.91
C GLY A 32 -16.36 -3.29 8.06
N ASP A 33 -17.68 -3.38 8.07
CA ASP A 33 -18.55 -2.59 7.20
C ASP A 33 -18.90 -1.22 7.82
N PRO A 34 -18.68 -0.09 7.13
CA PRO A 34 -19.07 1.23 7.62
C PRO A 34 -20.59 1.49 7.57
N LEU A 35 -21.40 0.57 7.05
CA LEU A 35 -22.87 0.71 6.96
C LEU A 35 -23.62 0.08 8.15
N LEU A 36 -22.93 -0.22 9.25
CA LEU A 36 -23.56 -0.79 10.44
C LEU A 36 -24.55 0.20 11.09
N GLU A 37 -25.78 -0.26 11.32
CA GLU A 37 -26.83 0.51 11.99
C GLU A 37 -26.58 0.67 13.49
N ASP A 38 -25.84 -0.27 14.09
CA ASP A 38 -25.47 -0.21 15.51
C ASP A 38 -24.35 0.81 15.74
N PRO A 39 -24.57 1.87 16.53
CA PRO A 39 -23.59 2.93 16.74
C PRO A 39 -22.30 2.46 17.42
N VAL A 40 -22.37 1.39 18.23
CA VAL A 40 -21.22 0.86 18.97
C VAL A 40 -20.31 0.08 18.02
N GLU A 41 -20.89 -0.76 17.17
CA GLU A 41 -20.15 -1.46 16.11
C GLU A 41 -19.59 -0.48 15.09
N LEU A 42 -20.36 0.51 14.67
CA LEU A 42 -19.89 1.56 13.75
C LEU A 42 -18.69 2.33 14.35
N HIS A 43 -18.73 2.65 15.64
CA HIS A 43 -17.60 3.29 16.32
C HIS A 43 -16.35 2.42 16.32
N LYS A 44 -16.48 1.09 16.52
CA LYS A 44 -15.34 0.16 16.44
C LYS A 44 -14.71 0.13 15.05
N VAL A 45 -15.52 0.14 14.00
CA VAL A 45 -15.05 0.20 12.59
C VAL A 45 -14.24 1.48 12.36
N PHE A 46 -14.74 2.64 12.79
CA PHE A 46 -14.02 3.91 12.63
C PHE A 46 -12.71 3.95 13.40
N VAL A 47 -12.71 3.54 14.68
CA VAL A 47 -11.47 3.50 15.48
C VAL A 47 -10.43 2.56 14.87
N CYS A 48 -10.87 1.42 14.32
CA CYS A 48 -10.00 0.52 13.59
C CYS A 48 -9.41 1.18 12.33
N SER A 49 -10.26 1.80 11.52
CA SER A 49 -9.84 2.48 10.29
C SER A 49 -8.87 3.62 10.56
N ASP A 50 -9.08 4.39 11.63
CA ASP A 50 -8.18 5.48 12.02
C ASP A 50 -6.78 4.98 12.37
N LYS A 51 -6.69 3.81 13.03
CA LYS A 51 -5.41 3.17 13.31
C LYS A 51 -4.67 2.77 12.03
N CYS A 52 -5.38 2.16 11.06
CA CYS A 52 -4.81 1.82 9.76
C CYS A 52 -4.28 3.07 9.04
N ASN A 53 -5.04 4.18 9.08
CA ASN A 53 -4.65 5.46 8.50
C ASN A 53 -3.40 6.05 9.17
N GLU A 54 -3.32 5.99 10.50
CA GLU A 54 -2.19 6.52 11.26
C GLU A 54 -0.91 5.73 10.97
N ASP A 55 -0.99 4.40 10.92
CA ASP A 55 0.14 3.53 10.64
C ASP A 55 0.65 3.70 9.20
N GLU A 56 -0.26 3.82 8.23
CA GLU A 56 0.10 4.11 6.84
C GLU A 56 0.72 5.51 6.69
N LEU A 57 0.19 6.50 7.40
CA LEU A 57 0.78 7.84 7.42
C LEU A 57 2.21 7.82 8.00
N LYS A 58 2.46 7.05 9.07
CA LYS A 58 3.80 6.85 9.63
C LYS A 58 4.72 6.17 8.61
N ARG A 59 4.24 5.14 7.90
CA ARG A 59 4.99 4.43 6.85
C ARG A 59 5.38 5.37 5.70
N CYS A 60 4.43 6.18 5.22
CA CYS A 60 4.65 7.18 4.18
C CYS A 60 5.67 8.24 4.61
N LYS A 61 5.51 8.81 5.82
CA LYS A 61 6.46 9.79 6.36
C LYS A 61 7.84 9.19 6.61
N GLY A 62 7.93 7.95 7.10
CA GLY A 62 9.18 7.22 7.29
C GLY A 62 9.91 6.96 5.97
N SER A 63 9.16 6.62 4.92
CA SER A 63 9.68 6.43 3.57
C SER A 63 10.21 7.73 2.98
N SER A 64 9.50 8.85 3.16
CA SER A 64 9.96 10.18 2.74
C SER A 64 11.30 10.58 3.40
N LYS A 65 11.45 10.33 4.71
CA LYS A 65 12.72 10.55 5.43
C LYS A 65 13.85 9.62 4.95
N ARG A 66 13.51 8.38 4.57
CA ARG A 66 14.47 7.42 4.02
C ARG A 66 14.94 7.85 2.62
N PHE A 67 14.05 8.35 1.78
CA PHE A 67 14.41 8.87 0.46
C PHE A 67 15.34 10.09 0.56
N THR A 68 15.04 11.06 1.41
CA THR A 68 15.91 12.23 1.60
C THR A 68 17.30 11.85 2.13
N SER A 69 17.39 10.92 3.09
CA SER A 69 18.68 10.45 3.61
C SER A 69 19.50 9.65 2.58
N LEU A 70 18.87 8.86 1.72
CA LEU A 70 19.54 8.15 0.62
C LEU A 70 20.06 9.11 -0.45
N VAL A 71 19.27 10.12 -0.81
CA VAL A 71 19.70 11.19 -1.73
C VAL A 71 20.90 11.94 -1.14
N GLN A 72 20.85 12.29 0.14
CA GLN A 72 21.98 12.98 0.79
C GLN A 72 23.25 12.13 0.89
N ARG A 73 23.15 10.82 1.17
CA ARG A 73 24.33 9.92 1.10
C ARG A 73 24.90 9.82 -0.30
N LYS A 74 24.04 9.78 -1.33
CA LYS A 74 24.49 9.70 -2.72
C LYS A 74 25.21 10.98 -3.15
N ILE A 75 24.76 12.16 -2.69
CA ILE A 75 25.44 13.44 -2.92
C ILE A 75 26.80 13.49 -2.20
N LYS A 76 26.88 13.03 -0.94
CA LYS A 76 28.13 13.00 -0.16
C LYS A 76 29.20 12.04 -0.69
N ASN A 77 28.83 11.01 -1.45
CA ASN A 77 29.77 10.07 -2.06
C ASN A 77 30.19 10.48 -3.49
N VAL A 78 29.63 11.58 -4.02
CA VAL A 78 29.93 12.11 -5.36
C VAL A 78 30.80 13.37 -5.28
N VAL A 79 30.90 14.01 -4.11
CA VAL A 79 31.85 15.09 -3.78
C VAL A 79 32.99 14.51 -2.97
#